data_AF-A0A955MS96-F1
#
_entry.id   AF-A0A955MS96-F1
#
_cell.length_a   1.000
_cell.length_b   1.000
_cell.length_c   1.000
_cell.angle_alpha   90.00
_cell.angle_beta   90.00
_cell.angle_gamma   90.00
#
_symmetry.space_group_name_H-M   'P 1'
#
loop_
_entity.id
_entity.type
_entity.pdbx_description
1 polymer ?
#
loop_
_entity_poly.entity_id
_entity_poly.type
_entity_poly.pdbx_seq_one_letter_code
_entity_poly.pdbx_strand_id
1 'polypeptide(L)'
;GHTPVAPTISPDGKKLTVCNRFDNSVSFIDLETERVIATIPAAREPIAAALTPDGNTLIVANHLPDGPANTGMISAKIQVFDTESRRILATIPLPNGSTSLRGLCVSPDGRYAYATHILGRYLLPTTQLDRGWMNTNAVSVIDIQEKRLLNTLLLDNIDQGSANPWGVSCTPDGKRLVVSHSGTHELSLIDRERLHEKLSAAEEPDQIPNDLAFLVGIRQRIPLEGKGPRGLAVVGDQAYVAEYFSDSLAVVDLERKESLRARSIPLQDPVPMTDVRKGELLFHDASVCFQHWQSCATCHPDARTDALNWDLLNDGLGSPKNTKNMLLAHQTPPTSMTGVRDNAEISVRAGFRYIEFTVLPEEEIRTVDEYLKSLTPVPSPYLVDGELSEAAKRGEVVFKKANCHHCHPEPLFTDLQRYDVGTGEGNEAGTEFDTPTLIESWRTAPYLYDGRAATMKDVFKWHQGTEQLTDKEIDDLVEYVLSL
;
A
#
# COMPACT_ATOMS: atom_id res chain seq x y z
N GLY A 1 -1.24 4.14 -19.69
CA GLY A 1 -1.40 2.78 -19.19
C GLY A 1 -2.56 2.70 -18.24
N HIS A 2 -2.67 1.61 -17.49
CA HIS A 2 -3.76 1.39 -16.53
C HIS A 2 -3.52 2.16 -15.22
N THR A 3 -4.59 2.81 -14.71
CA THR A 3 -4.58 3.64 -13.49
C THR A 3 -3.39 4.62 -13.45
N PRO A 4 -3.34 5.59 -14.38
CA PRO A 4 -2.29 6.61 -14.40
C PRO A 4 -2.39 7.49 -13.16
N VAL A 5 -1.27 7.68 -12.47
CA VAL A 5 -1.16 8.46 -11.24
C VAL A 5 0.13 9.29 -11.23
N ALA A 6 0.24 10.19 -10.26
CA ALA A 6 1.42 11.03 -10.02
C ALA A 6 1.97 11.73 -11.27
N PRO A 7 1.16 12.58 -11.94
CA PRO A 7 1.69 13.41 -13.03
C PRO A 7 2.74 14.38 -12.48
N THR A 8 3.96 14.34 -13.03
CA THR A 8 5.08 15.21 -12.64
C THR A 8 5.60 15.96 -13.86
N ILE A 9 5.55 17.30 -13.80
CA ILE A 9 5.96 18.16 -14.91
C ILE A 9 7.43 18.58 -14.71
N SER A 10 8.23 18.56 -15.77
CA SER A 10 9.60 19.05 -15.75
C SER A 10 9.67 20.56 -15.45
N PRO A 11 10.76 21.06 -14.83
CA PRO A 11 10.88 22.48 -14.49
C PRO A 11 10.73 23.44 -15.68
N ASP A 12 11.09 23.00 -16.90
CA ASP A 12 10.93 23.76 -18.14
C ASP A 12 9.52 23.68 -18.75
N GLY A 13 8.62 22.89 -18.16
CA GLY A 13 7.24 22.70 -18.61
C GLY A 13 7.08 21.88 -19.90
N LYS A 14 8.14 21.22 -20.39
CA LYS A 14 8.13 20.53 -21.70
C LYS A 14 7.85 19.05 -21.63
N LYS A 15 8.11 18.41 -20.48
CA LYS A 15 7.93 16.96 -20.30
C LYS A 15 7.00 16.69 -19.14
N LEU A 16 6.19 15.66 -19.29
CA LEU A 16 5.35 15.10 -18.24
C LEU A 16 5.75 13.64 -18.02
N THR A 17 5.95 13.25 -16.77
CA THR A 17 6.08 11.84 -16.39
C THR A 17 4.82 11.38 -15.67
N VAL A 18 4.39 10.15 -15.94
CA VAL A 18 3.19 9.55 -15.34
C VAL A 18 3.52 8.12 -14.92
N CYS A 19 3.14 7.75 -13.70
CA CYS A 19 3.21 6.38 -13.23
C CYS A 19 1.97 5.61 -13.70
N ASN A 20 2.15 4.50 -14.42
CA ASN A 20 1.08 3.56 -14.74
C ASN A 20 1.11 2.48 -13.66
N ARG A 21 0.33 2.68 -12.59
CA ARG A 21 0.41 1.87 -11.36
C ARG A 21 0.32 0.37 -11.69
N PHE A 22 -0.72 -0.05 -12.39
CA PHE A 22 -1.00 -1.47 -12.57
C PHE A 22 -0.37 -2.09 -13.82
N ASP A 23 0.26 -1.28 -14.67
CA ASP A 23 1.16 -1.76 -15.73
C ASP A 23 2.61 -1.88 -15.24
N ASN A 24 2.89 -1.49 -13.99
CA ASN A 24 4.24 -1.44 -13.42
C ASN A 24 5.23 -0.70 -14.32
N SER A 25 4.87 0.51 -14.78
CA SER A 25 5.72 1.30 -15.68
C SER A 25 5.60 2.81 -15.48
N VAL A 26 6.57 3.56 -15.99
CA VAL A 26 6.58 5.03 -16.01
C VAL A 26 6.63 5.52 -17.45
N SER A 27 5.65 6.33 -17.85
CA SER A 27 5.60 6.96 -19.17
C SER A 27 6.21 8.36 -19.13
N PHE A 28 7.02 8.67 -20.13
CA PHE A 28 7.56 10.00 -20.41
C PHE A 28 6.81 10.56 -21.62
N ILE A 29 6.25 11.76 -21.47
CA ILE A 29 5.40 12.42 -22.45
C ILE A 29 6.03 13.76 -22.80
N ASP A 30 6.12 14.04 -24.09
CA ASP A 30 6.47 15.36 -24.60
C ASP A 30 5.19 16.19 -24.72
N LEU A 31 5.16 17.34 -24.04
CA LEU A 31 3.97 18.19 -23.95
C LEU A 31 3.80 19.12 -25.16
N GLU A 32 4.83 19.31 -25.98
CA GLU A 32 4.71 20.09 -27.22
C GLU A 32 4.02 19.27 -28.31
N THR A 33 4.36 17.98 -28.40
CA THR A 33 3.81 17.05 -29.39
C THR A 33 2.66 16.20 -28.88
N GLU A 34 2.40 16.23 -27.57
CA GLU A 34 1.40 15.42 -26.85
C GLU A 34 1.59 13.91 -27.06
N ARG A 35 2.85 13.46 -27.15
CA ARG A 35 3.19 12.06 -27.45
C ARG A 35 3.98 11.42 -26.33
N VAL A 36 3.67 10.14 -26.07
CA VAL A 36 4.51 9.27 -25.25
C VAL A 36 5.83 9.03 -25.99
N ILE A 37 6.94 9.49 -25.42
CA ILE A 37 8.29 9.37 -25.99
C ILE A 37 9.07 8.18 -25.43
N ALA A 38 8.64 7.63 -24.29
CA ALA A 38 9.12 6.37 -23.73
C ALA A 38 8.17 5.84 -22.66
N THR A 39 8.16 4.51 -22.49
CA THR A 39 7.56 3.84 -21.34
C THR A 39 8.60 2.89 -20.78
N ILE A 40 8.97 3.09 -19.51
CA ILE A 40 10.05 2.36 -18.85
C ILE A 40 9.44 1.44 -17.79
N PRO A 41 9.73 0.13 -17.80
CA PRO A 41 9.30 -0.77 -16.72
C PRO A 41 9.81 -0.30 -15.36
N ALA A 42 8.96 -0.38 -14.35
CA ALA A 42 9.21 -0.01 -12.97
C ALA A 42 9.04 -1.24 -12.05
N ALA A 43 9.32 -1.06 -10.77
CA ALA A 43 8.91 -2.04 -9.76
C ALA A 43 7.38 -2.01 -9.56
N ARG A 44 6.88 -2.80 -8.61
CA ARG A 44 5.44 -3.02 -8.44
C ARG A 44 4.70 -1.76 -8.00
N GLU A 45 3.69 -1.37 -8.78
CA GLU A 45 2.76 -0.30 -8.47
C GLU A 45 3.42 1.07 -8.24
N PRO A 46 4.09 1.67 -9.24
CA PRO A 46 4.58 3.03 -9.11
C PRO A 46 3.41 3.98 -8.81
N ILE A 47 3.47 4.68 -7.67
CA ILE A 47 2.32 5.39 -7.07
C ILE A 47 2.58 6.88 -6.83
N ALA A 48 3.84 7.27 -6.62
CA ALA A 48 4.26 8.65 -6.47
C ALA A 48 5.59 8.90 -7.15
N ALA A 49 5.75 10.12 -7.68
CA ALA A 49 6.96 10.54 -8.37
C ALA A 49 7.28 12.00 -8.06
N ALA A 50 8.57 12.31 -7.95
CA ALA A 50 9.08 13.65 -7.68
C ALA A 50 10.37 13.91 -8.47
N LEU A 51 10.47 15.08 -9.10
CA LEU A 51 11.66 15.51 -9.84
C LEU A 51 12.58 16.34 -8.95
N THR A 52 13.88 16.23 -9.20
CA THR A 52 14.86 17.19 -8.69
C THR A 52 14.61 18.59 -9.28
N PRO A 53 15.01 19.67 -8.58
CA PRO A 53 14.81 21.04 -9.07
C PRO A 53 15.45 21.33 -10.44
N ASP A 54 16.52 20.62 -10.78
CA ASP A 54 17.19 20.71 -12.08
C ASP A 54 16.49 19.89 -13.18
N GLY A 55 15.51 19.06 -12.83
CA GLY A 55 14.75 18.20 -13.74
C GLY A 55 15.49 16.97 -14.25
N ASN A 56 16.73 16.71 -13.81
CA ASN A 56 17.57 15.64 -14.36
C ASN A 56 17.29 14.27 -13.74
N THR A 57 16.77 14.24 -12.50
CA THR A 57 16.52 13.00 -11.76
C THR A 57 15.06 12.90 -11.33
N LEU A 58 14.42 11.79 -11.68
CA LEU A 58 13.08 11.44 -11.22
C LEU A 58 13.16 10.33 -10.17
N ILE A 59 12.56 10.56 -9.01
CA ILE A 59 12.43 9.56 -7.95
C ILE A 59 11.02 9.01 -8.02
N VAL A 60 10.87 7.69 -7.97
CA VAL A 60 9.59 6.99 -8.05
C VAL A 60 9.44 6.05 -6.87
N ALA A 61 8.32 6.16 -6.17
CA ALA A 61 7.90 5.28 -5.09
C ALA A 61 6.98 4.18 -5.63
N ASN A 62 7.25 2.94 -5.24
CA ASN A 62 6.49 1.76 -5.66
C ASN A 62 5.69 1.24 -4.46
N HIS A 63 4.37 1.15 -4.61
CA HIS A 63 3.40 1.06 -3.51
C HIS A 63 3.61 -0.17 -2.63
N LEU A 64 3.77 -1.35 -3.26
CA LEU A 64 3.83 -2.64 -2.57
C LEU A 64 5.16 -3.35 -2.86
N PRO A 65 5.61 -4.24 -1.95
CA PRO A 65 6.70 -5.13 -2.26
C PRO A 65 6.37 -6.11 -3.38
N ASP A 66 7.40 -6.53 -4.10
CA ASP A 66 7.39 -7.61 -5.08
C ASP A 66 8.19 -8.81 -4.57
N GLY A 67 7.77 -10.01 -4.98
CA GLY A 67 8.43 -11.26 -4.60
C GLY A 67 7.65 -12.10 -3.58
N PRO A 68 8.22 -13.24 -3.16
CA PRO A 68 7.57 -14.14 -2.21
C PRO A 68 7.58 -13.59 -0.77
N ALA A 69 6.43 -13.63 -0.10
CA ALA A 69 6.28 -13.17 1.28
C ALA A 69 6.69 -14.20 2.34
N ASN A 70 6.89 -15.48 1.96
CA ASN A 70 7.42 -16.51 2.86
C ASN A 70 8.94 -16.46 3.08
N THR A 71 9.59 -15.37 2.69
CA THR A 71 11.04 -15.20 2.82
C THR A 71 11.39 -14.29 4.00
N GLY A 72 12.63 -14.38 4.46
CA GLY A 72 13.12 -13.53 5.55
C GLY A 72 13.29 -12.05 5.18
N MET A 73 13.15 -11.68 3.90
CA MET A 73 13.31 -10.30 3.45
C MET A 73 12.39 -9.95 2.28
N ILE A 74 11.43 -9.06 2.53
CA ILE A 74 10.52 -8.49 1.53
C ILE A 74 10.35 -6.99 1.81
N SER A 75 10.50 -6.15 0.79
CA SER A 75 10.30 -4.71 0.95
C SER A 75 9.93 -4.02 -0.35
N ALA A 76 9.13 -2.98 -0.22
CA ALA A 76 8.86 -2.05 -1.29
C ALA A 76 10.09 -1.17 -1.59
N LYS A 77 10.10 -0.57 -2.78
CA LYS A 77 11.32 -0.03 -3.39
C LYS A 77 11.14 1.40 -3.88
N ILE A 78 12.20 2.18 -3.78
CA ILE A 78 12.35 3.46 -4.50
C ILE A 78 13.17 3.23 -5.77
N GLN A 79 12.80 3.84 -6.88
CA GLN A 79 13.58 3.85 -8.10
C GLN A 79 14.00 5.26 -8.48
N VAL A 80 15.26 5.40 -8.89
CA VAL A 80 15.85 6.67 -9.34
C VAL A 80 16.07 6.57 -10.84
N PHE A 81 15.49 7.48 -11.60
CA PHE A 81 15.55 7.54 -13.05
C PHE A 81 16.33 8.77 -13.50
N ASP A 82 17.10 8.59 -14.56
CA ASP A 82 17.66 9.68 -15.36
C ASP A 82 16.62 10.11 -16.41
N THR A 83 16.26 11.39 -16.42
CA THR A 83 15.15 11.90 -17.24
C THR A 83 15.51 12.12 -18.71
N GLU A 84 16.80 12.29 -19.01
CA GLU A 84 17.30 12.50 -20.38
C GLU A 84 17.40 11.16 -21.13
N SER A 85 18.19 10.25 -20.57
CA SER A 85 18.40 8.90 -21.11
C SER A 85 17.20 7.97 -20.88
N ARG A 86 16.28 8.33 -19.97
CA ARG A 86 15.06 7.57 -19.63
C ARG A 86 15.40 6.16 -19.15
N ARG A 87 16.32 6.08 -18.21
CA ARG A 87 16.81 4.81 -17.63
C ARG A 87 16.78 4.85 -16.13
N ILE A 88 16.60 3.69 -15.51
CA ILE A 88 16.74 3.52 -14.07
C ILE A 88 18.23 3.57 -13.74
N LEU A 89 18.62 4.51 -12.89
CA LEU A 89 19.97 4.65 -12.32
C LEU A 89 20.15 3.76 -11.09
N ALA A 90 19.11 3.59 -10.28
CA ALA A 90 19.14 2.75 -9.08
C ALA A 90 17.75 2.23 -8.71
N THR A 91 17.72 1.03 -8.13
CA THR A 91 16.56 0.49 -7.41
C THR A 91 16.99 0.26 -5.95
N ILE A 92 16.37 0.99 -5.04
CA ILE A 92 16.74 1.08 -3.63
C ILE A 92 15.66 0.34 -2.82
N PRO A 93 15.94 -0.85 -2.27
CA PRO A 93 15.03 -1.48 -1.32
C PRO A 93 14.96 -0.66 -0.04
N LEU A 94 13.75 -0.48 0.49
CA LEU A 94 13.54 0.08 1.84
C LEU A 94 13.75 -1.02 2.91
N PRO A 95 13.75 -0.68 4.22
CA PRO A 95 13.91 -1.67 5.27
C PRO A 95 12.93 -2.83 5.15
N ASN A 96 13.34 -3.99 5.65
CA ASN A 96 12.51 -5.20 5.60
C ASN A 96 11.12 -4.97 6.20
N GLY A 97 10.08 -5.43 5.50
CA GLY A 97 8.68 -5.20 5.85
C GLY A 97 8.10 -3.86 5.39
N SER A 98 8.86 -3.03 4.66
CA SER A 98 8.31 -1.79 4.09
C SER A 98 7.24 -2.10 3.04
N THR A 99 6.06 -1.49 3.19
CA THR A 99 4.93 -1.64 2.27
C THR A 99 4.09 -0.35 2.26
N SER A 100 3.05 -0.30 1.42
CA SER A 100 2.12 0.82 1.32
C SER A 100 2.80 2.18 1.19
N LEU A 101 3.78 2.31 0.27
CA LEU A 101 4.34 3.63 -0.05
C LEU A 101 3.23 4.54 -0.57
N ARG A 102 3.21 5.80 -0.13
CA ARG A 102 2.24 6.80 -0.60
C ARG A 102 2.97 7.99 -1.17
N GLY A 103 3.08 9.09 -0.42
CA GLY A 103 3.66 10.34 -0.87
C GLY A 103 5.18 10.31 -0.95
N LEU A 104 5.69 11.13 -1.87
CA LEU A 104 7.12 11.34 -2.11
C LEU A 104 7.35 12.84 -2.38
N CYS A 105 8.41 13.42 -1.80
CA CYS A 105 8.86 14.77 -2.17
C CYS A 105 10.40 14.85 -2.24
N VAL A 106 10.91 15.81 -3.02
CA VAL A 106 12.34 16.15 -3.07
C VAL A 106 12.57 17.46 -2.31
N SER A 107 13.69 17.56 -1.59
CA SER A 107 14.08 18.80 -0.91
C SER A 107 14.37 19.92 -1.93
N PRO A 108 14.15 21.21 -1.59
CA PRO A 108 14.39 22.32 -2.52
C PRO A 108 15.84 22.44 -3.02
N ASP A 109 16.81 21.90 -2.29
CA ASP A 109 18.22 21.84 -2.68
C ASP A 109 18.55 20.64 -3.60
N GLY A 110 17.58 19.76 -3.87
CA GLY A 110 17.73 18.59 -4.72
C GLY A 110 18.55 17.45 -4.12
N ARG A 111 18.94 17.52 -2.84
CA ARG A 111 19.87 16.54 -2.23
C ARG A 111 19.18 15.29 -1.71
N TYR A 112 17.97 15.43 -1.17
CA TYR A 112 17.25 14.35 -0.51
C TYR A 112 15.83 14.18 -1.03
N ALA A 113 15.36 12.93 -1.06
CA ALA A 113 13.94 12.63 -1.22
C ALA A 113 13.38 12.00 0.07
N TYR A 114 12.09 12.22 0.32
CA TYR A 114 11.38 11.71 1.50
C TYR A 114 10.16 10.93 1.03
N ALA A 115 10.04 9.67 1.44
CA ALA A 115 8.95 8.78 1.06
C ALA A 115 8.20 8.29 2.29
N THR A 116 6.87 8.43 2.30
CA THR A 116 6.01 7.92 3.37
C THR A 116 5.61 6.48 3.10
N HIS A 117 5.61 5.64 4.14
CA HIS A 117 5.24 4.23 4.02
C HIS A 117 4.89 3.62 5.38
N ILE A 118 4.44 2.37 5.34
CA ILE A 118 4.29 1.51 6.51
C ILE A 118 5.54 0.63 6.61
N LEU A 119 5.95 0.34 7.85
CA LEU A 119 7.01 -0.58 8.17
C LEU A 119 6.44 -1.73 9.03
N GLY A 120 6.11 -2.83 8.37
CA GLY A 120 5.55 -4.02 9.01
C GLY A 120 6.62 -4.88 9.66
N ARG A 121 6.30 -5.45 10.83
CA ARG A 121 7.12 -6.45 11.53
C ARG A 121 6.54 -7.85 11.32
N TYR A 122 6.36 -8.17 10.04
CA TYR A 122 5.60 -9.32 9.54
C TYR A 122 6.17 -10.70 9.93
N LEU A 123 7.43 -10.77 10.36
CA LEU A 123 8.08 -11.99 10.85
C LEU A 123 7.81 -12.29 12.32
N LEU A 124 7.11 -11.41 13.02
CA LEU A 124 6.81 -11.56 14.45
C LEU A 124 5.32 -11.84 14.66
N PRO A 125 4.98 -12.62 15.69
CA PRO A 125 3.60 -12.77 16.10
C PRO A 125 2.93 -11.44 16.40
N THR A 126 1.66 -11.34 16.03
CA THR A 126 0.83 -10.14 16.20
C THR A 126 0.29 -9.96 17.62
N THR A 127 1.16 -10.17 18.63
CA THR A 127 0.78 -10.17 20.06
C THR A 127 1.13 -8.90 20.81
N GLN A 128 1.93 -8.00 20.22
CA GLN A 128 2.49 -6.83 20.91
C GLN A 128 2.14 -5.51 20.22
N LEU A 129 0.84 -5.29 19.98
CA LEU A 129 0.37 -4.03 19.40
C LEU A 129 0.71 -2.82 20.28
N ASP A 130 0.67 -2.97 21.61
CA ASP A 130 0.94 -1.93 22.62
C ASP A 130 2.34 -1.30 22.52
N ARG A 131 3.22 -1.86 21.69
CA ARG A 131 4.58 -1.37 21.43
C ARG A 131 4.82 -0.97 19.97
N GLY A 132 3.76 -0.87 19.16
CA GLY A 132 3.87 -0.67 17.71
C GLY A 132 4.52 -1.85 17.00
N TRP A 133 4.54 -3.03 17.61
CA TRP A 133 5.36 -4.15 17.15
C TRP A 133 4.74 -4.92 15.99
N MET A 134 3.56 -4.52 15.51
CA MET A 134 2.95 -5.04 14.29
C MET A 134 3.27 -4.16 13.08
N ASN A 135 2.88 -2.89 13.16
CA ASN A 135 3.10 -1.88 12.14
C ASN A 135 3.60 -0.59 12.79
N THR A 136 4.64 -0.02 12.21
CA THR A 136 5.05 1.37 12.44
C THR A 136 4.91 2.19 11.18
N ASN A 137 4.82 3.50 11.35
CA ASN A 137 4.54 4.48 10.31
C ASN A 137 5.81 5.29 10.07
N ALA A 138 6.26 5.39 8.82
CA ALA A 138 7.62 5.82 8.56
C ALA A 138 7.76 6.84 7.44
N VAL A 139 8.87 7.58 7.50
CA VAL A 139 9.45 8.31 6.37
C VAL A 139 10.87 7.79 6.12
N SER A 140 11.12 7.30 4.90
CA SER A 140 12.49 7.04 4.43
C SER A 140 13.10 8.29 3.81
N VAL A 141 14.38 8.53 4.12
CA VAL A 141 15.20 9.58 3.52
C VAL A 141 16.15 8.95 2.51
N ILE A 142 16.08 9.39 1.26
CA ILE A 142 16.92 8.91 0.17
C ILE A 142 17.95 9.98 -0.17
N ASP A 143 19.22 9.60 -0.20
CA ASP A 143 20.27 10.44 -0.75
C ASP A 143 20.25 10.30 -2.27
N ILE A 144 19.92 11.39 -2.98
CA ILE A 144 19.71 11.38 -4.43
C ILE A 144 21.06 11.30 -5.17
N GLN A 145 22.10 11.92 -4.62
CA GLN A 145 23.42 11.92 -5.22
C GLN A 145 24.02 10.51 -5.15
N GLU A 146 24.01 9.93 -3.95
CA GLU A 146 24.56 8.60 -3.67
C GLU A 146 23.62 7.45 -4.09
N LYS A 147 22.36 7.77 -4.41
CA LYS A 147 21.33 6.82 -4.90
C LYS A 147 21.13 5.66 -3.93
N ARG A 148 21.07 5.99 -2.65
CA ARG A 148 20.92 5.02 -1.56
C ARG A 148 19.95 5.52 -0.50
N LEU A 149 19.39 4.59 0.25
CA LEU A 149 18.70 4.89 1.49
C LEU A 149 19.70 5.51 2.46
N LEU A 150 19.40 6.72 2.96
CA LEU A 150 20.16 7.34 4.03
C LEU A 150 19.74 6.75 5.37
N ASN A 151 18.43 6.79 5.66
CA ASN A 151 17.83 6.12 6.83
C ASN A 151 16.28 6.09 6.73
N THR A 152 15.62 5.43 7.68
CA THR A 152 14.16 5.41 7.83
C THR A 152 13.77 5.80 9.24
N LEU A 153 12.83 6.73 9.36
CA LEU A 153 12.45 7.42 10.58
C LEU A 153 11.03 6.99 10.96
N LEU A 154 10.84 6.57 12.21
CA LEU A 154 9.49 6.29 12.72
C LEU A 154 8.79 7.61 13.05
N LEU A 155 7.57 7.75 12.55
CA LEU A 155 6.66 8.87 12.80
C LEU A 155 5.83 8.64 14.06
N ASP A 156 5.86 7.45 14.64
CA ASP A 156 5.13 7.13 15.86
C ASP A 156 5.84 7.68 17.10
N ASN A 157 5.13 7.71 18.23
CA ASN A 157 5.70 7.89 19.56
C ASN A 157 5.65 6.54 20.29
N ILE A 158 6.35 6.44 21.43
CA ILE A 158 6.39 5.21 22.25
C ILE A 158 5.00 4.69 22.61
N ASP A 159 4.06 5.58 22.90
CA ASP A 159 2.71 5.28 23.41
C ASP A 159 1.58 5.75 22.49
N GLN A 160 1.92 6.19 21.27
CA GLN A 160 0.95 6.77 20.33
C GLN A 160 1.41 6.63 18.88
N GLY A 161 0.70 5.84 18.10
CA GLY A 161 0.90 5.69 16.66
C GLY A 161 0.55 6.95 15.85
N SER A 162 1.04 6.99 14.62
CA SER A 162 0.73 8.00 13.59
C SER A 162 0.28 7.30 12.31
N ALA A 163 -0.71 6.42 12.44
CA ALA A 163 -1.15 5.49 11.42
C ALA A 163 -1.38 6.12 10.03
N ASN A 164 -0.97 5.35 9.02
CA ASN A 164 -1.27 5.59 7.61
C ASN A 164 -0.80 6.97 7.12
N PRO A 165 0.52 7.26 7.18
CA PRO A 165 1.11 8.45 6.57
C PRO A 165 0.84 8.43 5.06
N TRP A 166 0.50 9.59 4.50
CA TRP A 166 -0.04 9.66 3.15
C TRP A 166 0.69 10.66 2.27
N GLY A 167 0.59 11.95 2.55
CA GLY A 167 1.28 13.01 1.83
C GLY A 167 2.55 13.41 2.55
N VAL A 168 3.57 13.84 1.81
CA VAL A 168 4.79 14.44 2.38
C VAL A 168 5.24 15.60 1.50
N SER A 169 5.70 16.68 2.11
CA SER A 169 6.18 17.87 1.40
C SER A 169 7.23 18.62 2.23
N CYS A 170 8.22 19.19 1.57
CA CYS A 170 9.15 20.13 2.20
C CYS A 170 8.56 21.55 2.16
N THR A 171 8.86 22.35 3.17
CA THR A 171 8.66 23.80 3.06
C THR A 171 9.56 24.40 1.97
N PRO A 172 9.16 25.50 1.29
CA PRO A 172 9.96 26.11 0.24
C PRO A 172 11.36 26.55 0.68
N ASP A 173 11.50 27.00 1.92
CA ASP A 173 12.80 27.33 2.53
C ASP A 173 13.66 26.11 2.87
N GLY A 174 13.09 24.91 2.75
CA GLY A 174 13.70 23.64 3.08
C GLY A 174 13.89 23.39 4.57
N LYS A 175 13.40 24.22 5.48
CA LYS A 175 13.71 23.99 6.91
C LYS A 175 12.87 22.89 7.53
N ARG A 176 11.71 22.57 6.94
CA ARG A 176 10.74 21.66 7.55
C ARG A 176 10.19 20.65 6.57
N LEU A 177 9.81 19.50 7.12
CA LEU A 177 9.07 18.44 6.43
C LEU A 177 7.67 18.37 7.03
N VAL A 178 6.65 18.32 6.18
CA VAL A 178 5.24 18.18 6.56
C VAL A 178 4.76 16.83 6.08
N VAL A 179 4.12 16.04 6.95
CA VAL A 179 3.56 14.72 6.63
C VAL A 179 2.10 14.69 7.05
N SER A 180 1.19 14.26 6.16
CA SER A 180 -0.22 14.01 6.53
C SER A 180 -0.44 12.57 6.97
N HIS A 181 -1.26 12.37 8.00
CA HIS A 181 -1.60 11.06 8.54
C HIS A 181 -3.08 10.79 8.40
N SER A 182 -3.43 9.99 7.41
CA SER A 182 -4.83 9.76 7.05
C SER A 182 -5.62 9.07 8.17
N GLY A 183 -4.97 8.11 8.85
CA GLY A 183 -5.61 7.28 9.88
C GLY A 183 -5.74 7.96 11.23
N THR A 184 -4.86 8.91 11.58
CA THR A 184 -4.92 9.65 12.85
C THR A 184 -5.42 11.09 12.71
N HIS A 185 -5.73 11.52 11.48
CA HIS A 185 -6.33 12.81 11.17
C HIS A 185 -5.50 14.02 11.65
N GLU A 186 -4.20 13.97 11.38
CA GLU A 186 -3.25 14.98 11.83
C GLU A 186 -2.13 15.23 10.81
N LEU A 187 -1.32 16.26 11.06
CA LEU A 187 -0.04 16.47 10.40
C LEU A 187 1.13 16.25 11.37
N SER A 188 2.25 15.79 10.83
CA SER A 188 3.57 15.96 11.44
C SER A 188 4.29 17.14 10.80
N LEU A 189 4.79 18.06 11.62
CA LEU A 189 5.75 19.09 11.24
C LEU A 189 7.11 18.73 11.85
N ILE A 190 8.10 18.46 11.01
CA ILE A 190 9.43 17.99 11.42
C ILE A 190 10.48 19.03 11.03
N ASP A 191 11.33 19.44 11.97
CA ASP A 191 12.52 20.25 11.71
C ASP A 191 13.54 19.41 10.92
N ARG A 192 13.70 19.76 9.64
CA ARG A 192 14.48 18.98 8.68
C ARG A 192 15.97 19.21 8.85
N GLU A 193 16.38 20.42 9.22
CA GLU A 193 17.79 20.73 9.46
C GLU A 193 18.30 19.93 10.65
N ARG A 194 17.58 20.00 11.78
CA ARG A 194 17.92 19.21 12.98
C ARG A 194 17.79 17.71 12.76
N LEU A 195 16.87 17.26 11.90
CA LEU A 195 16.79 15.87 11.48
C LEU A 195 18.11 15.39 10.84
N HIS A 196 18.66 16.15 9.88
CA HIS A 196 19.90 15.79 9.21
C HIS A 196 21.14 15.92 10.10
N GLU A 197 21.13 16.88 11.04
CA GLU A 197 22.14 16.96 12.10
C GLU A 197 22.15 15.69 12.96
N LYS A 198 20.96 15.23 13.42
CA LYS A 198 20.83 14.00 14.21
C LYS A 198 21.25 12.76 13.41
N LEU A 199 20.87 12.66 12.13
CA LEU A 199 21.27 11.55 11.26
C LEU A 199 22.79 11.49 11.07
N SER A 200 23.43 12.65 10.87
CA SER A 200 24.88 12.74 10.67
C SER A 200 25.67 12.45 11.94
N ALA A 201 25.08 12.73 13.11
CA ALA A 201 25.70 12.49 14.42
C ALA A 201 25.35 11.13 15.05
N ALA A 202 24.55 10.30 14.37
CA ALA A 202 24.10 9.03 14.93
C ALA A 202 25.26 8.02 15.03
N GLU A 203 25.48 7.49 16.23
CA GLU A 203 26.49 6.44 16.48
C GLU A 203 26.01 5.07 15.97
N GLU A 204 24.70 4.80 16.06
CA GLU A 204 24.07 3.54 15.65
C GLU A 204 22.98 3.77 14.57
N PRO A 205 23.37 4.19 13.36
CA PRO A 205 22.41 4.53 12.29
C PRO A 205 21.48 3.36 11.91
N ASP A 206 21.92 2.11 12.08
CA ASP A 206 21.12 0.92 11.77
C ASP A 206 19.98 0.67 12.77
N GLN A 207 20.01 1.30 13.95
CA GLN A 207 18.96 1.17 14.97
C GLN A 207 17.82 2.18 14.79
N ILE A 208 18.06 3.26 14.02
CA ILE A 208 17.09 4.35 13.82
C ILE A 208 15.73 3.86 13.28
N PRO A 209 15.64 2.88 12.36
CA PRO A 209 14.35 2.34 11.91
C PRO A 209 13.53 1.61 12.98
N ASN A 210 14.06 1.47 14.20
CA ASN A 210 13.38 0.92 15.39
C ASN A 210 13.29 1.93 16.54
N ASP A 211 13.81 3.16 16.37
CA ASP A 211 13.88 4.16 17.44
C ASP A 211 12.67 5.11 17.39
N LEU A 212 11.66 4.82 18.22
CA LEU A 212 10.47 5.67 18.41
C LEU A 212 10.79 7.03 19.07
N ALA A 213 11.98 7.21 19.66
CA ALA A 213 12.39 8.47 20.27
C ALA A 213 13.19 9.36 19.30
N PHE A 214 13.53 8.88 18.10
CA PHE A 214 14.43 9.59 17.20
C PHE A 214 13.91 10.98 16.80
N LEU A 215 12.60 11.17 16.66
CA LEU A 215 12.00 12.46 16.31
C LEU A 215 11.62 13.34 17.53
N VAL A 216 11.90 12.89 18.75
CA VAL A 216 11.61 13.66 19.97
C VAL A 216 12.36 15.00 19.95
N GLY A 217 11.62 16.07 20.21
CA GLY A 217 12.14 17.44 20.26
C GLY A 217 12.37 18.12 18.90
N ILE A 218 12.09 17.43 17.79
CA ILE A 218 12.16 17.98 16.42
C ILE A 218 10.87 17.78 15.61
N ARG A 219 9.92 16.98 16.11
CA ARG A 219 8.60 16.78 15.51
C ARG A 219 7.49 17.39 16.37
N GLN A 220 6.53 18.01 15.72
CA GLN A 220 5.28 18.48 16.29
C GLN A 220 4.09 17.81 15.58
N ARG A 221 3.13 17.30 16.34
CA ARG A 221 1.83 16.83 15.82
C ARG A 221 0.82 17.98 15.80
N ILE A 222 0.04 18.06 14.75
CA ILE A 222 -0.98 19.11 14.54
C ILE A 222 -2.29 18.40 14.23
N PRO A 223 -3.24 18.33 15.17
CA PRO A 223 -4.55 17.75 14.89
C PRO A 223 -5.29 18.59 13.85
N LEU A 224 -6.01 17.92 12.95
CA LEU A 224 -6.88 18.55 11.97
C LEU A 224 -8.35 18.44 12.39
N GLU A 225 -9.17 19.35 11.89
CA GLU A 225 -10.62 19.36 12.19
C GLU A 225 -11.36 18.31 11.34
N GLY A 226 -10.97 18.15 10.07
CA GLY A 226 -11.52 17.16 9.17
C GLY A 226 -10.79 15.82 9.21
N LYS A 227 -11.34 14.87 8.46
CA LYS A 227 -11.02 13.45 8.53
C LYS A 227 -10.38 12.96 7.23
N GLY A 228 -9.44 12.03 7.36
CA GLY A 228 -8.70 11.45 6.25
C GLY A 228 -7.82 12.45 5.49
N PRO A 229 -6.88 13.17 6.13
CA PRO A 229 -5.95 14.03 5.44
C PRO A 229 -5.05 13.20 4.51
N ARG A 230 -5.10 13.50 3.21
CA ARG A 230 -4.36 12.76 2.18
C ARG A 230 -3.47 13.73 1.39
N GLY A 231 -4.02 14.33 0.33
CA GLY A 231 -3.29 15.28 -0.52
C GLY A 231 -2.75 16.45 0.29
N LEU A 232 -1.48 16.79 0.09
CA LEU A 232 -0.76 17.81 0.84
C LEU A 232 0.01 18.72 -0.13
N ALA A 233 -0.17 20.02 -0.01
CA ALA A 233 0.61 21.03 -0.71
C ALA A 233 1.11 22.08 0.28
N VAL A 234 2.35 22.53 0.12
CA VAL A 234 2.91 23.62 0.93
C VAL A 234 3.24 24.79 0.01
N VAL A 235 2.68 25.96 0.33
CA VAL A 235 2.86 27.19 -0.45
C VAL A 235 3.21 28.32 0.51
N GLY A 236 4.41 28.87 0.35
CA GLY A 236 4.99 29.79 1.34
C GLY A 236 5.00 29.15 2.72
N ASP A 237 4.36 29.80 3.68
CA ASP A 237 4.29 29.37 5.08
C ASP A 237 3.01 28.61 5.43
N GLN A 238 2.26 28.15 4.42
CA GLN A 238 0.98 27.47 4.63
C GLN A 238 1.00 26.05 4.07
N ALA A 239 0.54 25.11 4.88
CA ALA A 239 0.19 23.77 4.41
C ALA A 239 -1.31 23.70 4.12
N TYR A 240 -1.66 23.15 2.96
CA TYR A 240 -3.01 22.88 2.48
C TYR A 240 -3.20 21.38 2.38
N VAL A 241 -4.25 20.85 3.03
CA VAL A 241 -4.45 19.40 3.19
C VAL A 241 -5.86 19.03 2.80
N ALA A 242 -6.01 18.13 1.83
CA ALA A 242 -7.31 17.60 1.45
C ALA A 242 -7.79 16.56 2.47
N GLU A 243 -8.89 16.86 3.14
CA GLU A 243 -9.53 16.05 4.19
C GLU A 243 -10.64 15.19 3.55
N TYR A 244 -10.26 14.01 3.07
CA TYR A 244 -11.05 13.18 2.15
C TYR A 244 -12.46 12.85 2.67
N PHE A 245 -12.59 12.51 3.94
CA PHE A 245 -13.88 12.10 4.52
C PHE A 245 -14.73 13.28 5.02
N SER A 246 -14.15 14.48 5.06
CA SER A 246 -14.84 15.70 5.51
C SER A 246 -15.21 16.64 4.39
N ASP A 247 -14.84 16.31 3.14
CA ASP A 247 -15.10 17.16 1.97
C ASP A 247 -14.56 18.59 2.16
N SER A 248 -13.38 18.70 2.78
CA SER A 248 -12.80 19.97 3.22
C SER A 248 -11.30 20.08 2.94
N LEU A 249 -10.79 21.30 3.01
CA LEU A 249 -9.38 21.66 2.86
C LEU A 249 -8.89 22.31 4.16
N ALA A 250 -8.04 21.61 4.90
CA ALA A 250 -7.36 22.21 6.04
C ALA A 250 -6.25 23.16 5.58
N VAL A 251 -6.15 24.30 6.25
CA VAL A 251 -5.07 25.29 6.10
C VAL A 251 -4.36 25.44 7.44
N VAL A 252 -3.06 25.18 7.45
CA VAL A 252 -2.20 25.28 8.63
C VAL A 252 -1.12 26.32 8.37
N ASP A 253 -1.10 27.37 9.19
CA ASP A 253 -0.02 28.35 9.22
C ASP A 253 1.19 27.72 9.95
N LEU A 254 2.27 27.52 9.22
CA LEU A 254 3.46 26.83 9.71
C LEU A 254 4.34 27.73 10.59
N GLU A 255 4.25 29.06 10.53
CA GLU A 255 5.13 29.96 11.31
C GLU A 255 4.63 30.22 12.74
N ARG A 256 3.34 30.03 13.02
CA ARG A 256 2.75 30.30 14.34
C ARG A 256 3.16 29.29 15.43
N LYS A 257 4.30 29.57 16.08
CA LYS A 257 4.84 28.76 17.19
C LYS A 257 3.91 28.62 18.39
N GLU A 258 3.05 29.60 18.66
CA GLU A 258 2.23 29.66 19.89
C GLU A 258 0.85 28.98 19.75
N SER A 259 0.36 28.78 18.52
CA SER A 259 -0.77 27.88 18.25
C SER A 259 -0.81 27.50 16.76
N LEU A 260 -0.18 26.39 16.40
CA LEU A 260 -0.42 25.74 15.11
C LEU A 260 -1.85 25.18 15.14
N ARG A 261 -2.83 26.01 14.76
CA ARG A 261 -4.23 25.60 14.61
C ARG A 261 -4.53 25.46 13.13
N ALA A 262 -5.10 24.32 12.77
CA ALA A 262 -5.71 24.15 11.47
C ALA A 262 -7.00 24.98 11.39
N ARG A 263 -7.26 25.54 10.21
CA ARG A 263 -8.59 26.03 9.82
C ARG A 263 -9.09 25.12 8.72
N SER A 264 -10.27 24.52 8.87
CA SER A 264 -10.89 23.78 7.78
C SER A 264 -11.76 24.68 6.89
N ILE A 265 -11.64 24.50 5.57
CA ILE A 265 -12.45 25.18 4.55
C ILE A 265 -13.32 24.12 3.87
N PRO A 266 -14.66 24.17 3.99
CA PRO A 266 -15.54 23.28 3.23
C PRO A 266 -15.32 23.48 1.72
N LEU A 267 -15.15 22.37 0.98
CA LEU A 267 -15.04 22.41 -0.49
C LEU A 267 -16.42 22.38 -1.15
N GLN A 268 -17.41 21.85 -0.45
CA GLN A 268 -18.80 21.74 -0.87
C GLN A 268 -19.73 21.68 0.34
N ASP A 269 -21.04 21.65 0.08
CA ASP A 269 -22.01 21.34 1.12
C ASP A 269 -21.73 19.95 1.71
N PRO A 270 -21.94 19.75 3.03
CA PRO A 270 -21.64 18.48 3.68
C PRO A 270 -22.34 17.31 2.99
N VAL A 271 -21.55 16.39 2.45
CA VAL A 271 -22.10 15.17 1.85
C VAL A 271 -22.58 14.27 2.98
N PRO A 272 -23.81 13.71 2.92
CA PRO A 272 -24.32 12.83 3.96
C PRO A 272 -23.40 11.63 4.21
N MET A 273 -23.17 11.31 5.49
CA MET A 273 -22.48 10.08 5.90
C MET A 273 -23.46 8.90 5.82
N THR A 274 -23.61 8.34 4.61
CA THR A 274 -24.30 7.06 4.40
C THR A 274 -23.59 5.94 5.14
N ASP A 275 -24.25 4.80 5.36
CA ASP A 275 -23.61 3.65 6.01
C ASP A 275 -22.35 3.20 5.27
N VAL A 276 -22.35 3.22 3.93
CA VAL A 276 -21.15 2.93 3.12
C VAL A 276 -20.01 3.91 3.42
N ARG A 277 -20.27 5.24 3.47
CA ARG A 277 -19.23 6.24 3.77
C ARG A 277 -18.73 6.16 5.21
N LYS A 278 -19.62 5.85 6.17
CA LYS A 278 -19.24 5.59 7.57
C LYS A 278 -18.33 4.38 7.66
N GLY A 279 -18.67 3.31 6.95
CA GLY A 279 -17.86 2.10 6.88
C GLY A 279 -16.49 2.33 6.26
N GLU A 280 -16.43 3.09 5.16
CA GLU A 280 -15.17 3.46 4.52
C GLU A 280 -14.31 4.30 5.46
N LEU A 281 -14.88 5.32 6.11
CA LEU A 281 -14.16 6.11 7.11
C LEU A 281 -13.63 5.20 8.23
N LEU A 282 -14.48 4.37 8.83
CA LEU A 282 -14.11 3.51 9.95
C LEU A 282 -13.05 2.45 9.55
N PHE A 283 -13.08 1.96 8.31
CA PHE A 283 -12.04 1.06 7.76
C PHE A 283 -10.67 1.74 7.65
N HIS A 284 -10.65 3.06 7.49
CA HIS A 284 -9.43 3.87 7.37
C HIS A 284 -9.05 4.61 8.66
N ASP A 285 -9.92 4.61 9.67
CA ASP A 285 -9.74 5.37 10.90
C ASP A 285 -8.92 4.54 11.90
N ALA A 286 -7.70 4.99 12.17
CA ALA A 286 -6.86 4.35 13.17
C ALA A 286 -7.09 4.94 14.58
N SER A 287 -7.84 6.03 14.72
CA SER A 287 -8.11 6.63 16.03
C SER A 287 -8.97 5.73 16.92
N VAL A 288 -9.65 4.73 16.35
CA VAL A 288 -10.39 3.71 17.11
C VAL A 288 -9.50 2.55 17.58
N CYS A 289 -8.34 2.36 16.96
CA CYS A 289 -7.37 1.34 17.33
C CYS A 289 -6.64 1.74 18.61
N PHE A 290 -6.31 0.77 19.47
CA PHE A 290 -5.56 1.00 20.69
C PHE A 290 -4.26 1.77 20.38
N GLN A 291 -4.10 2.95 20.99
CA GLN A 291 -2.97 3.88 20.76
C GLN A 291 -2.75 4.32 19.29
N HIS A 292 -3.71 4.11 18.40
CA HIS A 292 -3.71 4.60 17.02
C HIS A 292 -2.57 4.08 16.12
N TRP A 293 -2.13 2.84 16.32
CA TRP A 293 -1.02 2.25 15.56
C TRP A 293 -1.35 1.97 14.09
N GLN A 294 -2.58 1.55 13.82
CA GLN A 294 -3.00 1.06 12.50
C GLN A 294 -4.53 1.11 12.33
N SER A 295 -4.98 1.00 11.09
CA SER A 295 -6.38 0.73 10.70
C SER A 295 -6.43 -0.53 9.83
N CYS A 296 -7.63 -1.01 9.47
CA CYS A 296 -7.80 -2.08 8.48
C CYS A 296 -7.04 -1.77 7.17
N ALA A 297 -7.03 -0.51 6.73
CA ALA A 297 -6.34 -0.06 5.53
C ALA A 297 -4.80 -0.15 5.60
N THR A 298 -4.21 -0.38 6.78
CA THR A 298 -2.76 -0.61 6.93
C THR A 298 -2.33 -1.92 6.27
N CYS A 299 -3.06 -3.00 6.53
CA CYS A 299 -2.79 -4.32 5.93
C CYS A 299 -3.59 -4.56 4.65
N HIS A 300 -4.72 -3.87 4.50
CA HIS A 300 -5.58 -3.97 3.32
C HIS A 300 -5.63 -2.64 2.55
N PRO A 301 -4.51 -2.19 1.94
CA PRO A 301 -4.52 -0.99 1.12
C PRO A 301 -5.52 -1.14 -0.02
N ASP A 302 -6.37 -0.13 -0.19
CA ASP A 302 -7.49 -0.12 -1.12
C ASP A 302 -8.47 -1.29 -0.92
N ALA A 303 -8.56 -1.84 0.31
CA ALA A 303 -9.30 -3.05 0.68
C ALA A 303 -8.80 -4.35 0.01
N ARG A 304 -7.55 -4.37 -0.49
CA ARG A 304 -6.92 -5.56 -1.09
C ARG A 304 -5.87 -6.14 -0.14
N THR A 305 -4.61 -6.20 -0.53
CA THR A 305 -3.52 -6.86 0.21
C THR A 305 -2.27 -5.99 0.23
N ASP A 306 -1.54 -6.02 1.34
CA ASP A 306 -0.26 -5.35 1.55
C ASP A 306 0.94 -6.16 1.03
N ALA A 307 0.69 -7.37 0.51
CA ALA A 307 1.68 -8.31 0.03
C ALA A 307 2.66 -8.82 1.11
N LEU A 308 2.24 -8.83 2.38
CA LEU A 308 2.97 -9.39 3.50
C LEU A 308 2.25 -10.61 4.09
N ASN A 309 2.99 -11.43 4.83
CA ASN A 309 2.42 -12.49 5.65
C ASN A 309 2.31 -12.07 7.11
N TRP A 310 1.21 -12.39 7.77
CA TRP A 310 0.98 -12.08 9.17
C TRP A 310 0.72 -13.34 9.99
N ASP A 311 1.44 -13.49 11.10
CA ASP A 311 1.20 -14.55 12.09
C ASP A 311 0.11 -14.10 13.07
N LEU A 312 -1.14 -14.34 12.66
CA LEU A 312 -2.33 -13.97 13.39
C LEU A 312 -2.77 -15.08 14.37
N LEU A 313 -3.29 -14.67 15.52
CA LEU A 313 -3.66 -15.60 16.60
C LEU A 313 -4.81 -16.57 16.25
N ASN A 314 -5.56 -16.32 15.18
CA ASN A 314 -6.72 -17.15 14.83
C ASN A 314 -6.35 -18.53 14.27
N ASP A 315 -5.14 -18.69 13.72
CA ASP A 315 -4.69 -19.94 13.08
C ASP A 315 -3.52 -20.59 13.83
N GLY A 316 -3.25 -20.14 15.07
CA GLY A 316 -2.15 -20.59 15.90
C GLY A 316 -0.83 -19.85 15.63
N LEU A 317 0.02 -19.75 16.65
CA LEU A 317 1.31 -19.08 16.56
C LEU A 317 2.30 -19.88 15.70
N GLY A 318 3.05 -19.17 14.85
CA GLY A 318 4.02 -19.76 13.92
C GLY A 318 3.39 -20.23 12.60
N SER A 319 2.19 -19.73 12.25
CA SER A 319 1.53 -20.01 10.98
C SER A 319 1.22 -18.72 10.22
N PRO A 320 2.24 -17.98 9.77
CA PRO A 320 2.05 -16.73 9.05
C PRO A 320 1.29 -16.96 7.74
N LYS A 321 0.20 -16.20 7.54
CA LYS A 321 -0.64 -16.26 6.35
C LYS A 321 -0.50 -14.98 5.54
N ASN A 322 -0.47 -15.12 4.22
CA ASN A 322 -0.56 -13.99 3.30
C ASN A 322 -1.87 -13.22 3.53
N THR A 323 -1.83 -11.90 3.43
CA THR A 323 -3.01 -11.06 3.61
C THR A 323 -4.05 -11.36 2.52
N LYS A 324 -5.25 -11.81 2.93
CA LYS A 324 -6.35 -12.12 2.01
C LYS A 324 -6.99 -10.83 1.47
N ASN A 325 -7.40 -10.85 0.20
CA ASN A 325 -8.21 -9.80 -0.42
C ASN A 325 -9.58 -9.66 0.28
N MET A 326 -10.05 -8.42 0.52
CA MET A 326 -11.36 -8.18 1.14
C MET A 326 -12.48 -7.94 0.12
N LEU A 327 -12.14 -7.70 -1.15
CA LEU A 327 -13.12 -7.64 -2.24
C LEU A 327 -13.88 -8.97 -2.34
N LEU A 328 -15.20 -8.88 -2.46
CA LEU A 328 -16.14 -10.02 -2.50
C LEU A 328 -16.15 -10.92 -1.25
N ALA A 329 -15.47 -10.56 -0.15
CA ALA A 329 -15.40 -11.41 1.04
C ALA A 329 -16.77 -11.77 1.65
N HIS A 330 -17.77 -10.88 1.53
CA HIS A 330 -19.16 -11.17 1.96
C HIS A 330 -19.92 -12.11 1.01
N GLN A 331 -19.44 -12.28 -0.22
CA GLN A 331 -20.01 -13.16 -1.25
C GLN A 331 -19.25 -14.49 -1.35
N THR A 332 -18.04 -14.57 -0.78
CA THR A 332 -17.18 -15.76 -0.81
C THR A 332 -16.83 -16.29 0.58
N PRO A 333 -17.81 -16.75 1.39
CA PRO A 333 -17.53 -17.46 2.63
C PRO A 333 -17.00 -18.89 2.34
N PRO A 334 -16.23 -19.51 3.25
CA PRO A 334 -15.73 -18.96 4.51
C PRO A 334 -14.59 -17.95 4.32
N THR A 335 -14.18 -17.29 5.41
CA THR A 335 -13.10 -16.29 5.41
C THR A 335 -11.88 -16.75 6.23
N SER A 336 -10.74 -16.10 6.01
CA SER A 336 -9.36 -16.57 6.29
C SER A 336 -8.81 -17.54 5.23
N MET A 337 -7.51 -17.87 5.32
CA MET A 337 -6.85 -18.81 4.38
C MET A 337 -7.30 -20.26 4.59
N THR A 338 -7.53 -20.65 5.84
CA THR A 338 -7.97 -21.99 6.27
C THR A 338 -9.50 -22.08 6.44
N GLY A 339 -10.22 -20.98 6.20
CA GLY A 339 -11.67 -20.91 6.34
C GLY A 339 -12.15 -21.05 7.79
N VAL A 340 -11.41 -20.52 8.77
CA VAL A 340 -11.75 -20.65 10.21
C VAL A 340 -12.94 -19.79 10.64
N ARG A 341 -13.36 -18.82 9.81
CA ARG A 341 -14.50 -17.94 10.11
C ARG A 341 -15.59 -18.11 9.07
N ASP A 342 -16.81 -18.35 9.53
CA ASP A 342 -17.95 -18.68 8.67
C ASP A 342 -18.26 -17.60 7.62
N ASN A 343 -18.01 -16.32 7.91
CA ASN A 343 -18.28 -15.21 6.98
C ASN A 343 -17.43 -13.96 7.29
N ALA A 344 -17.49 -12.99 6.38
CA ALA A 344 -16.77 -11.73 6.49
C ALA A 344 -17.26 -10.88 7.66
N GLU A 345 -18.55 -10.92 8.00
CA GLU A 345 -19.09 -10.23 9.17
C GLU A 345 -18.30 -10.59 10.44
N ILE A 346 -18.11 -11.89 10.71
CA ILE A 346 -17.34 -12.37 11.86
C ILE A 346 -15.88 -11.89 11.77
N SER A 347 -15.28 -11.93 10.58
CA SER A 347 -13.91 -11.43 10.34
C SER A 347 -13.75 -9.95 10.66
N VAL A 348 -14.72 -9.10 10.28
CA VAL A 348 -14.69 -7.67 10.59
C VAL A 348 -14.69 -7.43 12.10
N ARG A 349 -15.62 -8.05 12.84
CA ARG A 349 -15.65 -7.91 14.32
C ARG A 349 -14.36 -8.43 14.96
N ALA A 350 -13.82 -9.54 14.45
CA ALA A 350 -12.56 -10.10 14.93
C ALA A 350 -11.36 -9.18 14.67
N GLY A 351 -11.33 -8.48 13.53
CA GLY A 351 -10.31 -7.47 13.21
C GLY A 351 -10.28 -6.35 14.25
N PHE A 352 -11.43 -5.71 14.51
CA PHE A 352 -11.51 -4.68 15.55
C PHE A 352 -11.07 -5.20 16.92
N ARG A 353 -11.56 -6.39 17.31
CA ARG A 353 -11.31 -6.93 18.64
C ARG A 353 -9.87 -7.39 18.88
N TYR A 354 -9.28 -8.10 17.92
CA TYR A 354 -8.02 -8.81 18.12
C TYR A 354 -6.83 -8.20 17.37
N ILE A 355 -7.07 -7.31 16.41
CA ILE A 355 -6.01 -6.62 15.64
C ILE A 355 -5.96 -5.14 15.99
N GLU A 356 -7.12 -4.49 16.17
CA GLU A 356 -7.18 -3.08 16.59
C GLU A 356 -7.38 -2.91 18.11
N PHE A 357 -7.60 -4.01 18.84
CA PHE A 357 -7.78 -4.04 20.30
C PHE A 357 -8.87 -3.09 20.80
N THR A 358 -9.95 -2.99 20.04
CA THR A 358 -11.09 -2.13 20.32
C THR A 358 -12.42 -2.89 20.17
N VAL A 359 -13.46 -2.41 20.85
CA VAL A 359 -14.81 -2.97 20.75
C VAL A 359 -15.76 -1.80 20.55
N LEU A 360 -16.27 -1.68 19.34
CA LEU A 360 -17.22 -0.64 18.95
C LEU A 360 -18.66 -1.15 19.03
N PRO A 361 -19.65 -0.24 19.13
CA PRO A 361 -21.05 -0.62 19.01
C PRO A 361 -21.35 -1.33 17.68
N GLU A 362 -22.21 -2.34 17.71
CA GLU A 362 -22.57 -3.13 16.53
C GLU A 362 -23.16 -2.28 15.39
N GLU A 363 -23.87 -1.19 15.74
CA GLU A 363 -24.40 -0.24 14.77
C GLU A 363 -23.33 0.52 13.99
N GLU A 364 -22.15 0.74 14.59
CA GLU A 364 -21.00 1.35 13.94
C GLU A 364 -20.25 0.31 13.12
N ILE A 365 -19.93 -0.85 13.71
CA ILE A 365 -19.16 -1.92 13.03
C ILE A 365 -19.89 -2.40 11.77
N ARG A 366 -21.22 -2.56 11.80
CA ARG A 366 -22.00 -2.97 10.63
C ARG A 366 -21.78 -2.06 9.43
N THR A 367 -21.47 -0.78 9.62
CA THR A 367 -21.21 0.13 8.49
C THR A 367 -20.00 -0.31 7.68
N VAL A 368 -18.98 -0.93 8.31
CA VAL A 368 -17.83 -1.52 7.61
C VAL A 368 -18.26 -2.68 6.71
N ASP A 369 -19.20 -3.51 7.16
CA ASP A 369 -19.76 -4.57 6.30
C ASP A 369 -20.46 -3.96 5.08
N GLU A 370 -21.23 -2.88 5.25
CA GLU A 370 -21.89 -2.19 4.14
C GLU A 370 -20.87 -1.62 3.14
N TYR A 371 -19.76 -1.07 3.64
CA TYR A 371 -18.66 -0.62 2.79
C TYR A 371 -18.04 -1.79 2.00
N LEU A 372 -17.68 -2.89 2.66
CA LEU A 372 -17.08 -4.04 1.99
C LEU A 372 -18.04 -4.70 0.98
N LYS A 373 -19.34 -4.74 1.27
CA LYS A 373 -20.39 -5.20 0.34
C LYS A 373 -20.56 -4.28 -0.88
N SER A 374 -20.23 -3.00 -0.74
CA SER A 374 -20.31 -2.03 -1.84
C SER A 374 -19.14 -2.09 -2.83
N LEU A 375 -18.04 -2.77 -2.46
CA LEU A 375 -16.87 -2.89 -3.32
C LEU A 375 -17.19 -3.68 -4.59
N THR A 376 -16.81 -3.11 -5.74
CA THR A 376 -16.91 -3.77 -7.04
C THR A 376 -15.53 -4.06 -7.62
N PRO A 377 -15.37 -5.15 -8.40
CA PRO A 377 -14.17 -5.37 -9.19
C PRO A 377 -13.93 -4.21 -10.17
N VAL A 378 -12.67 -3.91 -10.45
CA VAL A 378 -12.25 -3.00 -11.51
C VAL A 378 -11.71 -3.79 -12.71
N PRO A 379 -11.79 -3.24 -13.94
CA PRO A 379 -11.25 -3.92 -15.12
C PRO A 379 -9.79 -4.31 -14.95
N SER A 380 -9.43 -5.50 -15.45
CA SER A 380 -8.05 -5.96 -15.43
C SER A 380 -7.18 -5.21 -16.45
N PRO A 381 -5.92 -4.85 -16.11
CA PRO A 381 -4.95 -4.31 -17.07
C PRO A 381 -4.53 -5.32 -18.16
N TYR A 382 -4.88 -6.60 -18.01
CA TYR A 382 -4.60 -7.66 -19.00
C TYR A 382 -5.67 -7.75 -20.11
N LEU A 383 -6.76 -6.99 -19.97
CA LEU A 383 -7.76 -6.85 -21.02
C LEU A 383 -7.25 -5.90 -22.13
N VAL A 384 -7.60 -6.22 -23.37
CA VAL A 384 -7.32 -5.40 -24.54
C VAL A 384 -8.65 -4.80 -24.99
N ASP A 385 -8.80 -3.48 -24.84
CA ASP A 385 -10.04 -2.75 -25.14
C ASP A 385 -11.29 -3.32 -24.44
N GLY A 386 -11.11 -3.83 -23.22
CA GLY A 386 -12.16 -4.44 -22.40
C GLY A 386 -12.46 -5.91 -22.72
N GLU A 387 -11.71 -6.51 -23.65
CA GLU A 387 -11.90 -7.90 -24.09
C GLU A 387 -10.67 -8.76 -23.79
N LEU A 388 -10.85 -10.08 -23.81
CA LEU A 388 -9.73 -11.02 -23.67
C LEU A 388 -8.72 -10.85 -24.82
N SER A 389 -7.42 -10.82 -24.48
CA SER A 389 -6.34 -10.92 -25.45
C SER A 389 -6.38 -12.27 -26.19
N GLU A 390 -5.73 -12.37 -27.35
CA GLU A 390 -5.64 -13.65 -28.07
C GLU A 390 -4.92 -14.75 -27.24
N ALA A 391 -4.02 -14.37 -26.34
CA ALA A 391 -3.41 -15.29 -25.39
C ALA A 391 -4.39 -15.73 -24.31
N ALA A 392 -5.13 -14.78 -23.70
CA ALA A 392 -6.15 -15.08 -22.71
C ALA A 392 -7.29 -15.95 -23.27
N LYS A 393 -7.71 -15.77 -24.54
CA LYS A 393 -8.69 -16.66 -25.21
C LYS A 393 -8.18 -18.09 -25.33
N ARG A 394 -6.89 -18.29 -25.61
CA ARG A 394 -6.28 -19.64 -25.59
C ARG A 394 -6.18 -20.16 -24.15
N GLY A 395 -5.85 -19.29 -23.21
CA GLY A 395 -5.79 -19.58 -21.78
C GLY A 395 -7.12 -20.07 -21.21
N GLU A 396 -8.24 -19.49 -21.64
CA GLU A 396 -9.58 -19.94 -21.26
C GLU A 396 -9.83 -21.40 -21.68
N VAL A 397 -9.38 -21.79 -22.87
CA VAL A 397 -9.46 -23.17 -23.35
C VAL A 397 -8.59 -24.08 -22.49
N VAL A 398 -7.38 -23.64 -22.15
CA VAL A 398 -6.47 -24.38 -21.24
C VAL A 398 -7.10 -24.52 -19.84
N PHE A 399 -7.72 -23.47 -19.31
CA PHE A 399 -8.38 -23.45 -18.01
C PHE A 399 -9.50 -24.52 -17.92
N LYS A 400 -10.27 -24.67 -18.99
CA LYS A 400 -11.28 -25.73 -19.11
C LYS A 400 -10.64 -27.11 -19.26
N LYS A 401 -9.63 -27.25 -20.13
CA LYS A 401 -8.89 -28.51 -20.38
C LYS A 401 -8.20 -29.05 -19.12
N ALA A 402 -7.62 -28.15 -18.32
CA ALA A 402 -6.95 -28.47 -17.06
C ALA A 402 -7.93 -28.63 -15.88
N ASN A 403 -9.24 -28.59 -16.14
CA ASN A 403 -10.29 -28.73 -15.14
C ASN A 403 -10.27 -27.67 -14.01
N CYS A 404 -9.64 -26.51 -14.23
CA CYS A 404 -9.56 -25.43 -13.23
C CYS A 404 -10.95 -24.90 -12.84
N HIS A 405 -11.87 -24.85 -13.82
CA HIS A 405 -13.27 -24.43 -13.64
C HIS A 405 -14.08 -25.28 -12.65
N HIS A 406 -13.58 -26.46 -12.25
CA HIS A 406 -14.24 -27.28 -11.24
C HIS A 406 -14.23 -26.60 -9.86
N CYS A 407 -13.05 -26.18 -9.40
CA CYS A 407 -12.88 -25.45 -8.15
C CYS A 407 -13.09 -23.94 -8.32
N HIS A 408 -12.88 -23.43 -9.54
CA HIS A 408 -13.02 -22.01 -9.87
C HIS A 408 -14.12 -21.75 -10.92
N PRO A 409 -15.41 -22.08 -10.64
CA PRO A 409 -16.51 -21.82 -11.56
C PRO A 409 -16.91 -20.34 -11.59
N GLU A 410 -17.42 -19.88 -12.74
CA GLU A 410 -18.11 -18.60 -12.85
C GLU A 410 -19.35 -18.53 -11.93
N PRO A 411 -19.77 -17.34 -11.47
CA PRO A 411 -19.21 -16.02 -11.79
C PRO A 411 -18.12 -15.52 -10.82
N LEU A 412 -17.97 -16.17 -9.66
CA LEU A 412 -17.02 -15.74 -8.62
C LEU A 412 -15.63 -16.36 -8.78
N PHE A 413 -15.46 -17.33 -9.68
CA PHE A 413 -14.23 -18.11 -9.85
C PHE A 413 -13.76 -18.73 -8.53
N THR A 414 -14.72 -19.23 -7.76
CA THR A 414 -14.56 -20.05 -6.55
C THR A 414 -15.86 -20.81 -6.33
N ASP A 415 -15.77 -22.05 -5.87
CA ASP A 415 -16.89 -22.91 -5.53
C ASP A 415 -17.25 -22.86 -4.03
N LEU A 416 -16.55 -22.00 -3.27
CA LEU A 416 -16.74 -21.81 -1.83
C LEU A 416 -16.44 -23.07 -1.00
N GLN A 417 -15.62 -23.97 -1.55
CA GLN A 417 -15.17 -25.18 -0.87
C GLN A 417 -13.72 -25.04 -0.41
N ARG A 418 -13.28 -26.05 0.35
CA ARG A 418 -11.87 -26.19 0.76
C ARG A 418 -11.31 -27.47 0.16
N TYR A 419 -10.05 -27.41 -0.25
CA TYR A 419 -9.35 -28.55 -0.83
C TYR A 419 -7.91 -28.60 -0.33
N ASP A 420 -7.40 -29.82 -0.13
CA ASP A 420 -5.96 -30.06 -0.08
C ASP A 420 -5.46 -30.20 -1.52
N VAL A 421 -4.88 -29.11 -2.04
CA VAL A 421 -4.25 -29.07 -3.37
C VAL A 421 -2.74 -29.32 -3.28
N GLY A 422 -2.24 -29.87 -2.16
CA GLY A 422 -0.84 -30.20 -1.94
C GLY A 422 0.08 -29.01 -1.68
N THR A 423 -0.49 -27.85 -1.38
CA THR A 423 0.30 -26.62 -1.13
C THR A 423 0.76 -26.48 0.31
N GLY A 424 0.12 -27.18 1.27
CA GLY A 424 0.43 -27.08 2.69
C GLY A 424 1.80 -27.66 3.04
N GLU A 425 2.62 -26.90 3.78
CA GLU A 425 3.94 -27.33 4.26
C GLU A 425 4.05 -27.31 5.79
N GLY A 426 4.95 -28.13 6.33
CA GLY A 426 5.26 -28.15 7.76
C GLY A 426 4.02 -28.46 8.60
N ASN A 427 3.66 -27.53 9.50
CA ASN A 427 2.46 -27.65 10.35
C ASN A 427 1.14 -27.61 9.56
N GLU A 428 1.18 -27.17 8.30
CA GLU A 428 0.02 -27.07 7.42
C GLU A 428 -0.05 -28.23 6.42
N ALA A 429 0.84 -29.23 6.53
CA ALA A 429 0.83 -30.39 5.65
C ALA A 429 -0.52 -31.14 5.76
N GLY A 430 -1.16 -31.39 4.61
CA GLY A 430 -2.49 -32.02 4.55
C GLY A 430 -3.66 -31.11 4.92
N THR A 431 -3.43 -29.80 5.05
CA THR A 431 -4.49 -28.83 5.35
C THR A 431 -5.29 -28.51 4.11
N GLU A 432 -6.61 -28.54 4.23
CA GLU A 432 -7.52 -28.02 3.21
C GLU A 432 -7.59 -26.50 3.31
N PHE A 433 -7.31 -25.80 2.21
CA PHE A 433 -7.40 -24.35 2.12
C PHE A 433 -8.67 -23.94 1.40
N ASP A 434 -9.23 -22.79 1.80
CA ASP A 434 -10.33 -22.15 1.09
C ASP A 434 -9.92 -21.79 -0.34
N THR A 435 -10.75 -22.19 -1.31
CA THR A 435 -10.50 -21.86 -2.71
C THR A 435 -10.78 -20.37 -2.94
N PRO A 436 -9.74 -19.54 -3.18
CA PRO A 436 -9.94 -18.11 -3.32
C PRO A 436 -10.66 -17.80 -4.63
N THR A 437 -11.41 -16.70 -4.64
CA THR A 437 -11.86 -16.09 -5.89
C THR A 437 -10.65 -15.73 -6.77
N LEU A 438 -10.76 -15.95 -8.08
CA LEU A 438 -9.75 -15.49 -9.03
C LEU A 438 -9.98 -14.05 -9.51
N ILE A 439 -11.12 -13.43 -9.18
CA ILE A 439 -11.44 -12.05 -9.56
C ILE A 439 -10.41 -11.07 -8.98
N GLU A 440 -9.87 -10.18 -9.82
CA GLU A 440 -8.79 -9.25 -9.48
C GLU A 440 -7.47 -9.93 -9.04
N SER A 441 -7.24 -11.21 -9.36
CA SER A 441 -5.98 -11.88 -9.00
C SER A 441 -4.74 -11.11 -9.48
N TRP A 442 -4.87 -10.34 -10.56
CA TRP A 442 -3.79 -9.57 -11.16
C TRP A 442 -3.11 -8.55 -10.24
N ARG A 443 -3.72 -8.17 -9.12
CA ARG A 443 -3.14 -7.23 -8.13
C ARG A 443 -2.96 -7.81 -6.73
N THR A 444 -3.26 -9.08 -6.51
CA THR A 444 -3.25 -9.69 -5.17
C THR A 444 -2.01 -10.52 -4.90
N ALA A 445 -1.00 -10.47 -5.76
CA ALA A 445 0.29 -11.12 -5.52
C ALA A 445 0.92 -10.66 -4.17
N PRO A 446 1.72 -11.50 -3.51
CA PRO A 446 2.00 -12.89 -3.88
C PRO A 446 0.78 -13.80 -3.61
N TYR A 447 0.86 -15.04 -4.08
CA TYR A 447 -0.24 -16.00 -4.09
C TYR A 447 0.08 -17.21 -3.18
N LEU A 448 -0.95 -18.06 -3.01
CA LEU A 448 -1.01 -19.15 -2.04
C LEU A 448 -1.13 -18.65 -0.61
N TYR A 449 -1.47 -19.57 0.31
CA TYR A 449 -1.79 -19.24 1.71
C TYR A 449 -0.63 -18.56 2.45
N ASP A 450 0.61 -18.85 2.05
CA ASP A 450 1.84 -18.33 2.64
C ASP A 450 2.59 -17.37 1.71
N GLY A 451 2.00 -16.97 0.59
CA GLY A 451 2.62 -15.97 -0.28
C GLY A 451 3.93 -16.42 -0.94
N ARG A 452 4.21 -17.72 -1.05
CA ARG A 452 5.44 -18.23 -1.70
C ARG A 452 5.50 -18.01 -3.22
N ALA A 453 4.33 -17.86 -3.86
CA ALA A 453 4.24 -17.67 -5.30
C ALA A 453 4.24 -16.17 -5.62
N ALA A 454 5.38 -15.63 -6.05
CA ALA A 454 5.52 -14.21 -6.37
C ALA A 454 4.69 -13.79 -7.59
N THR A 455 4.53 -14.71 -8.55
CA THR A 455 3.79 -14.49 -9.80
C THR A 455 2.71 -15.55 -9.98
N MET A 456 1.72 -15.27 -10.84
CA MET A 456 0.69 -16.26 -11.19
C MET A 456 1.31 -17.49 -11.86
N LYS A 457 2.40 -17.29 -12.63
CA LYS A 457 3.16 -18.40 -13.20
C LYS A 457 3.78 -19.30 -12.12
N ASP A 458 4.17 -18.73 -10.98
CA ASP A 458 4.70 -19.51 -9.86
C ASP A 458 3.63 -20.37 -9.19
N VAL A 459 2.36 -19.93 -9.15
CA VAL A 459 1.24 -20.72 -8.58
C VAL A 459 1.19 -22.10 -9.23
N PHE A 460 1.29 -22.15 -10.56
CA PHE A 460 1.21 -23.39 -11.33
C PHE A 460 2.40 -24.33 -11.15
N LYS A 461 3.47 -23.91 -10.45
CA LYS A 461 4.57 -24.81 -10.05
C LYS A 461 4.24 -25.63 -8.80
N TRP A 462 3.32 -25.13 -7.96
CA TRP A 462 2.95 -25.73 -6.68
C TRP A 462 1.54 -26.32 -6.70
N HIS A 463 0.68 -25.82 -7.58
CA HIS A 463 -0.68 -26.29 -7.74
C HIS A 463 -0.70 -27.62 -8.51
N GLN A 464 -1.28 -28.67 -7.91
CA GLN A 464 -1.45 -29.96 -8.58
C GLN A 464 -2.34 -29.83 -9.83
N GLY A 465 -2.11 -30.68 -10.83
CA GLY A 465 -2.94 -30.78 -12.04
C GLY A 465 -2.46 -29.94 -13.22
N THR A 466 -1.27 -29.33 -13.13
CA THR A 466 -0.64 -28.53 -14.20
C THR A 466 0.54 -29.24 -14.85
N GLU A 467 0.94 -30.42 -14.36
CA GLU A 467 2.19 -31.11 -14.71
C GLU A 467 2.25 -31.52 -16.19
N GLN A 468 1.08 -31.72 -16.80
CA GLN A 468 0.91 -32.09 -18.21
C GLN A 468 0.83 -30.89 -19.17
N LEU A 469 0.82 -29.65 -18.65
CA LEU A 469 0.74 -28.45 -19.47
C LEU A 469 2.12 -28.06 -20.00
N THR A 470 2.17 -27.60 -21.25
CA THR A 470 3.39 -27.01 -21.82
C THR A 470 3.63 -25.60 -21.27
N ASP A 471 4.87 -25.11 -21.33
CA ASP A 471 5.20 -23.74 -20.90
C ASP A 471 4.34 -22.68 -21.58
N LYS A 472 4.02 -22.87 -22.87
CA LYS A 472 3.14 -21.97 -23.62
C LYS A 472 1.69 -22.03 -23.14
N GLU A 473 1.18 -23.21 -22.82
CA GLU A 473 -0.16 -23.34 -22.24
C GLU A 473 -0.23 -22.69 -20.86
N ILE A 474 0.84 -22.78 -20.06
CA ILE A 474 0.95 -22.08 -18.77
C ILE A 474 0.95 -20.56 -19.00
N ASP A 475 1.72 -20.04 -19.96
CA ASP A 475 1.74 -18.61 -20.27
C ASP A 475 0.36 -18.10 -20.73
N ASP A 476 -0.31 -18.83 -21.62
CA ASP A 476 -1.67 -18.49 -22.05
C ASP A 476 -2.66 -18.55 -20.87
N LEU A 477 -2.54 -19.55 -19.98
CA LEU A 477 -3.37 -19.69 -18.78
C LEU A 477 -3.16 -18.53 -17.78
N VAL A 478 -1.91 -18.10 -17.59
CA VAL A 478 -1.56 -16.92 -16.78
C VAL A 478 -2.28 -15.68 -17.32
N GLU A 479 -2.22 -15.44 -18.63
CA GLU A 479 -2.90 -14.31 -19.27
C GLU A 479 -4.42 -14.36 -19.03
N TYR A 480 -5.04 -15.54 -19.08
CA TYR A 480 -6.46 -15.69 -18.79
C TYR A 480 -6.78 -15.39 -17.32
N VAL A 481 -6.10 -16.02 -16.36
CA VAL A 481 -6.39 -15.82 -14.93
C VAL A 481 -6.18 -14.36 -14.52
N LEU A 482 -5.15 -13.70 -15.05
CA LEU A 482 -4.90 -12.29 -14.78
C LEU A 482 -5.90 -11.35 -15.47
N SER A 483 -6.61 -11.81 -16.50
CA SER A 483 -7.68 -11.02 -17.14
C SER A 483 -9.02 -11.03 -16.40
N LEU A 484 -9.18 -11.88 -15.37
CA LEU A 484 -10.40 -12.06 -14.59
C LEU A 484 -10.68 -10.97 -13.55
#